data_AF-A0A2E2TMJ6-F1
#
_entry.id   AF-A0A2E2TMJ6-F1
#
_cell.length_a   1.000
_cell.length_b   1.000
_cell.length_c   1.000
_cell.angle_alpha   90.00
_cell.angle_beta   90.00
_cell.angle_gamma   90.00
#
_symmetry.space_group_name_H-M   'P 1'
#
loop_
_entity.id
_entity.type
_entity.pdbx_description
1 polymer ?
#
loop_
_entity_poly.entity_id
_entity_poly.type
_entity_poly.pdbx_seq_one_letter_code
_entity_poly.pdbx_strand_id
1 'polypeptide(L)'
;MTEESTTPVKRSVLWASFFDQKRSLEKLIEESRADGDFYFFLSISAFITTLGLLFDNVVIVIGGMLVAPLLYPILALSMGITTSNGDSIKRSFKTIGQSAIYVFLVTLITSVFFRGEVITQDLLLSPPPVSIFFLVALAAGLGAAFSWVKQDLSSLLPGVAVSVALIPPLSAVGIGVVHNDFMLSLNALTIFLVNLFGIGFSALVIFSLFGFSRLQNVEEKLIVNETVDTLVRQKAKLQKSKGQIKEVERKLEEVKEKVKENELRNQE
;
A
#
# COMPACT_ATOMS: atom_id res chain seq x y z
N MET A 1 32.46 -46.31 8.07
CA MET A 1 31.57 -45.26 7.52
C MET A 1 30.34 -45.23 8.40
N THR A 2 30.33 -44.36 9.40
CA THR A 2 29.16 -44.13 10.26
C THR A 2 28.39 -42.96 9.66
N GLU A 3 27.25 -43.24 9.04
CA GLU A 3 26.29 -42.22 8.63
C GLU A 3 25.81 -41.49 9.88
N GLU A 4 26.19 -40.22 9.98
CA GLU A 4 25.69 -39.29 10.99
C GLU A 4 24.22 -39.02 10.66
N SER A 5 23.31 -39.75 11.32
CA SER A 5 21.89 -39.46 11.29
C SER A 5 21.66 -38.09 11.94
N THR A 6 21.57 -37.05 11.12
CA THR A 6 21.17 -35.71 11.56
C THR A 6 19.67 -35.74 11.87
N THR A 7 19.35 -36.03 13.12
CA THR A 7 17.99 -35.83 13.63
C THR A 7 17.61 -34.36 13.42
N PRO A 8 16.48 -34.04 12.76
CA PRO A 8 16.09 -32.66 12.54
C PRO A 8 15.83 -32.02 13.90
N VAL A 9 16.65 -31.04 14.27
CA VAL A 9 16.45 -30.23 15.48
C VAL A 9 15.04 -29.64 15.41
N LYS A 10 14.17 -30.06 16.34
CA LYS A 10 12.77 -29.61 16.41
C LYS A 10 12.75 -28.14 16.88
N ARG A 11 12.91 -27.22 15.94
CA ARG A 11 12.92 -25.78 16.19
C ARG A 11 11.52 -25.31 16.63
N SER A 12 11.47 -24.37 17.57
CA SER A 12 10.21 -23.75 18.00
C SER A 12 9.47 -23.14 16.81
N VAL A 13 8.14 -23.15 16.86
CA VAL A 13 7.29 -22.53 15.82
C VAL A 13 7.60 -21.03 15.67
N LEU A 14 7.97 -20.37 16.78
CA LEU A 14 8.36 -18.96 16.85
C LEU A 14 9.86 -18.71 16.59
N TRP A 15 10.56 -19.66 15.99
CA TRP A 15 11.96 -19.50 15.62
C TRP A 15 12.10 -19.14 14.14
N ALA A 16 12.95 -18.16 13.83
CA ALA A 16 13.42 -17.86 12.48
C ALA A 16 14.93 -17.65 12.51
N SER A 17 15.66 -18.10 11.48
CA SER A 17 17.10 -17.82 11.41
C SER A 17 17.35 -16.35 11.12
N PHE A 18 18.54 -15.84 11.45
CA PHE A 18 18.93 -14.47 11.08
C PHE A 18 18.83 -14.23 9.57
N PHE A 19 19.15 -15.25 8.76
CA PHE A 19 19.04 -15.17 7.30
C PHE A 19 17.59 -15.06 6.85
N ASP A 20 16.68 -15.83 7.44
CA ASP A 20 15.23 -15.77 7.13
C ASP A 20 14.65 -14.41 7.54
N GLN A 21 15.01 -13.90 8.73
CA GLN A 21 14.57 -12.60 9.19
C GLN A 21 15.05 -11.48 8.26
N LYS A 22 16.35 -11.49 7.89
CA LYS A 22 16.91 -10.53 6.94
C LYS A 22 16.20 -10.58 5.60
N ARG A 23 15.96 -11.77 5.05
CA ARG A 23 15.24 -11.96 3.78
C ARG A 23 13.79 -11.46 3.87
N SER A 24 13.08 -11.74 4.96
CA SER A 24 11.72 -11.24 5.16
C SER A 24 11.66 -9.72 5.31
N LEU A 25 12.66 -9.11 5.95
CA LEU A 25 12.80 -7.66 6.04
C LEU A 25 13.07 -7.03 4.67
N GLU A 26 14.03 -7.57 3.91
CA GLU A 26 14.35 -7.11 2.54
C GLU A 26 13.12 -7.14 1.64
N LYS A 27 12.42 -8.28 1.62
CA LYS A 27 11.18 -8.44 0.85
C LYS A 27 10.10 -7.45 1.30
N LEU A 28 9.97 -7.20 2.60
CA LEU A 28 8.94 -6.28 3.11
C LEU A 28 9.20 -4.84 2.71
N ILE A 29 10.45 -4.40 2.76
CA ILE A 29 10.83 -3.05 2.36
C ILE A 29 10.56 -2.86 0.86
N GLU A 30 10.88 -3.87 0.05
CA GLU A 30 10.61 -3.88 -1.39
C GLU A 30 9.11 -3.83 -1.71
N GLU A 31 8.30 -4.71 -1.13
CA GLU A 31 6.84 -4.80 -1.39
C GLU A 31 6.05 -3.62 -0.79
N SER A 32 6.61 -2.94 0.21
CA SER A 32 6.00 -1.73 0.80
C SER A 32 6.32 -0.44 0.03
N ARG A 33 7.04 -0.52 -1.10
CA ARG A 33 7.36 0.64 -1.93
C ARG A 33 6.08 1.20 -2.56
N ALA A 34 5.87 2.49 -2.33
CA ALA A 34 4.75 3.25 -2.90
C ALA A 34 5.08 3.75 -4.30
N ASP A 35 5.23 2.84 -5.26
CA ASP A 35 5.54 3.16 -6.65
C ASP A 35 4.28 3.30 -7.53
N GLY A 36 4.47 3.45 -8.84
CA GLY A 36 3.37 3.63 -9.78
C GLY A 36 2.43 2.42 -9.82
N ASP A 37 2.99 1.21 -9.77
CA ASP A 37 2.22 -0.04 -9.85
C ASP A 37 1.41 -0.22 -8.56
N PHE A 38 1.99 0.10 -7.40
CA PHE A 38 1.30 0.14 -6.11
C PHE A 38 0.04 1.01 -6.17
N TYR A 39 0.16 2.27 -6.62
CA TYR A 39 -0.99 3.18 -6.69
C TYR A 39 -1.98 2.82 -7.79
N PHE A 40 -1.52 2.20 -8.88
CA PHE A 40 -2.38 1.70 -9.94
C PHE A 40 -3.29 0.57 -9.43
N PHE A 41 -2.71 -0.46 -8.80
CA PHE A 41 -3.48 -1.55 -8.20
C PHE A 41 -4.38 -1.07 -7.06
N LEU A 42 -3.91 -0.13 -6.24
CA LEU A 42 -4.72 0.48 -5.20
C LEU A 42 -5.94 1.22 -5.78
N SER A 43 -5.77 1.92 -6.90
CA SER A 43 -6.86 2.63 -7.57
C SER A 43 -7.88 1.66 -8.19
N ILE A 44 -7.42 0.58 -8.82
CA ILE A 44 -8.29 -0.48 -9.34
C ILE A 44 -9.08 -1.12 -8.21
N SER A 45 -8.41 -1.47 -7.11
CA SER A 45 -9.05 -2.05 -5.93
C SER A 45 -10.13 -1.12 -5.37
N ALA A 46 -9.81 0.15 -5.16
CA ALA A 46 -10.76 1.16 -4.67
C ALA A 46 -11.97 1.31 -5.60
N PHE A 47 -11.74 1.35 -6.92
CA PHE A 47 -12.81 1.44 -7.92
C PHE A 47 -13.75 0.24 -7.84
N ILE A 48 -13.21 -0.99 -7.90
CA ILE A 48 -13.99 -2.24 -7.85
C ILE A 48 -14.76 -2.34 -6.53
N THR A 49 -14.09 -2.10 -5.39
CA THR A 49 -14.72 -2.15 -4.07
C THR A 49 -15.82 -1.10 -3.94
N THR A 50 -15.63 0.10 -4.49
CA THR A 50 -16.66 1.15 -4.49
C THR A 50 -17.89 0.71 -5.27
N LEU A 51 -17.72 0.14 -6.48
CA LEU A 51 -18.85 -0.40 -7.25
C LEU A 51 -19.55 -1.52 -6.49
N GLY A 52 -18.78 -2.44 -5.89
CA GLY A 52 -19.35 -3.52 -5.08
C GLY A 52 -20.19 -3.00 -3.92
N LEU A 53 -19.78 -1.92 -3.25
CA LEU A 53 -20.54 -1.32 -2.16
C LEU A 53 -21.77 -0.56 -2.65
N LEU A 54 -21.70 0.16 -3.78
CA LEU A 54 -22.83 0.91 -4.34
C LEU A 54 -23.94 0.00 -4.89
N PHE A 55 -23.57 -1.18 -5.38
CA PHE A 55 -24.49 -2.19 -5.91
C PHE A 55 -24.75 -3.35 -4.95
N ASP A 56 -24.41 -3.19 -3.67
CA ASP A 56 -24.64 -4.16 -2.59
C ASP A 56 -24.17 -5.60 -2.89
N ASN A 57 -23.02 -5.72 -3.55
CA ASN A 57 -22.49 -6.99 -4.03
C ASN A 57 -21.17 -7.37 -3.33
N VAL A 58 -21.28 -8.25 -2.33
CA VAL A 58 -20.14 -8.76 -1.56
C VAL A 58 -19.08 -9.44 -2.44
N VAL A 59 -19.47 -10.13 -3.51
CA VAL A 59 -18.52 -10.84 -4.39
C VAL A 59 -17.61 -9.85 -5.11
N ILE A 60 -18.17 -8.75 -5.63
CA ILE A 60 -17.40 -7.67 -6.25
C ILE A 60 -16.50 -6.98 -5.22
N VAL A 61 -17.04 -6.72 -4.03
CA VAL A 61 -16.29 -6.14 -2.91
C VAL A 61 -15.06 -6.98 -2.58
N ILE A 62 -15.22 -8.31 -2.43
CA ILE A 62 -14.14 -9.26 -2.20
C ILE A 62 -13.14 -9.24 -3.36
N GLY A 63 -13.62 -9.26 -4.61
CA GLY A 63 -12.76 -9.20 -5.80
C GLY A 63 -11.86 -7.96 -5.82
N GLY A 64 -12.40 -6.79 -5.43
CA GLY A 64 -11.62 -5.55 -5.31
C GLY A 64 -10.56 -5.61 -4.21
N MET A 65 -10.90 -6.16 -3.04
CA MET A 65 -9.97 -6.27 -1.90
C MET A 65 -8.74 -7.13 -2.24
N LEU A 66 -8.87 -8.17 -3.08
CA LEU A 66 -7.76 -9.08 -3.43
C LEU A 66 -6.59 -8.39 -4.14
N VAL A 67 -6.84 -7.23 -4.75
CA VAL A 67 -5.87 -6.53 -5.60
C VAL A 67 -5.03 -5.51 -4.81
N ALA A 68 -5.51 -5.04 -3.66
CA ALA A 68 -4.86 -3.94 -2.94
C ALA A 68 -3.57 -4.35 -2.21
N PRO A 69 -2.44 -3.64 -2.43
CA PRO A 69 -1.17 -3.88 -1.75
C PRO A 69 -1.05 -3.19 -0.38
N LEU A 70 -2.14 -2.69 0.21
CA LEU A 70 -2.11 -1.82 1.40
C LEU A 70 -1.60 -2.54 2.67
N LEU A 71 -1.61 -3.87 2.70
CA LEU A 71 -1.05 -4.66 3.80
C LEU A 71 0.45 -4.39 4.00
N TYR A 72 1.24 -4.28 2.93
CA TYR A 72 2.70 -4.26 3.06
C TYR A 72 3.21 -3.00 3.77
N PRO A 73 2.71 -1.77 3.47
CA PRO A 73 3.05 -0.59 4.26
C PRO A 73 2.70 -0.71 5.75
N ILE A 74 1.64 -1.43 6.13
CA ILE A 74 1.23 -1.62 7.53
C ILE A 74 2.19 -2.58 8.26
N LEU A 75 2.56 -3.67 7.59
CA LEU A 75 3.60 -4.57 8.10
C LEU A 75 4.94 -3.85 8.19
N ALA A 76 5.32 -3.04 7.19
CA ALA A 76 6.56 -2.27 7.20
C ALA A 76 6.59 -1.22 8.33
N LEU A 77 5.47 -0.56 8.62
CA LEU A 77 5.34 0.33 9.78
C LEU A 77 5.61 -0.43 11.08
N SER A 78 4.96 -1.58 11.25
CA SER A 78 5.12 -2.42 12.43
C SER A 78 6.56 -2.91 12.58
N MET A 79 7.20 -3.24 11.45
CA MET A 79 8.60 -3.65 11.39
C MET A 79 9.54 -2.52 11.82
N GLY A 80 9.37 -1.33 11.26
CA GLY A 80 10.16 -0.16 11.64
C GLY A 80 10.01 0.21 13.12
N ILE A 81 8.83 -0.01 13.72
CA ILE A 81 8.65 0.15 15.17
C ILE A 81 9.42 -0.93 15.94
N THR A 82 9.33 -2.21 15.54
CA THR A 82 10.04 -3.32 16.20
C THR A 82 11.57 -3.16 16.16
N THR A 83 12.11 -2.60 15.08
CA THR A 83 13.56 -2.31 14.92
C THR A 83 13.97 -0.93 15.41
N SER A 84 13.00 -0.09 15.83
CA SER A 84 13.24 1.31 16.23
C SER A 84 13.90 2.16 15.12
N ASN A 85 13.53 1.92 13.87
CA ASN A 85 14.01 2.71 12.72
C ASN A 85 13.03 3.85 12.38
N GLY A 86 13.39 5.09 12.78
CA GLY A 86 12.55 6.27 12.58
C GLY A 86 12.23 6.60 11.12
N ASP A 87 13.16 6.37 10.19
CA ASP A 87 12.96 6.65 8.78
C ASP A 87 11.97 5.66 8.15
N SER A 88 12.07 4.38 8.50
CA SER A 88 11.13 3.34 8.08
C SER A 88 9.71 3.60 8.60
N ILE A 89 9.59 4.02 9.88
CA ILE A 89 8.32 4.41 10.49
C ILE A 89 7.70 5.57 9.72
N LYS A 90 8.46 6.66 9.50
CA LYS A 90 7.97 7.86 8.82
C LYS A 90 7.58 7.57 7.37
N ARG A 91 8.38 6.79 6.65
CA ARG A 91 8.09 6.32 5.28
C ARG A 91 6.77 5.56 5.24
N SER A 92 6.63 4.53 6.07
CA SER A 92 5.46 3.66 6.07
C SER A 92 4.18 4.40 6.49
N PHE A 93 4.27 5.25 7.51
CA PHE A 93 3.15 6.10 7.94
C PHE A 93 2.69 7.05 6.83
N LYS A 94 3.64 7.70 6.13
CA LYS A 94 3.35 8.55 4.98
C LYS A 94 2.68 7.75 3.85
N THR A 95 3.19 6.56 3.52
CA THR A 95 2.61 5.69 2.50
C THR A 95 1.17 5.31 2.84
N ILE A 96 0.88 4.91 4.08
CA ILE A 96 -0.48 4.56 4.53
C ILE A 96 -1.40 5.78 4.39
N GLY A 97 -0.97 6.96 4.86
CA GLY A 97 -1.77 8.18 4.76
C GLY A 97 -2.04 8.60 3.31
N GLN A 98 -1.03 8.54 2.43
CA GLN A 98 -1.19 8.83 1.01
C GLN A 98 -2.10 7.80 0.32
N SER A 99 -1.98 6.53 0.67
CA SER A 99 -2.85 5.47 0.17
C SER A 99 -4.29 5.71 0.60
N ALA A 100 -4.48 6.14 1.85
CA ALA A 100 -5.80 6.44 2.38
C ALA A 100 -6.50 7.55 1.57
N ILE A 101 -5.75 8.63 1.29
CA ILE A 101 -6.20 9.74 0.45
C ILE A 101 -6.49 9.28 -0.98
N TYR A 102 -5.64 8.44 -1.57
CA TYR A 102 -5.83 7.93 -2.93
C TYR A 102 -7.13 7.13 -3.06
N VAL A 103 -7.37 6.15 -2.16
CA VAL A 103 -8.61 5.38 -2.15
C VAL A 103 -9.81 6.31 -1.98
N PHE A 104 -9.74 7.23 -1.01
CA PHE A 104 -10.81 8.23 -0.81
C PHE A 104 -11.13 9.03 -2.07
N LEU A 105 -10.11 9.53 -2.78
CA LEU A 105 -10.31 10.30 -4.02
C LEU A 105 -10.92 9.46 -5.14
N VAL A 106 -10.42 8.23 -5.35
CA VAL A 106 -10.96 7.31 -6.35
C VAL A 106 -12.40 6.97 -6.05
N THR A 107 -12.71 6.65 -4.79
CA THR A 107 -14.08 6.38 -4.36
C THR A 107 -14.97 7.61 -4.54
N LEU A 108 -14.51 8.81 -4.17
CA LEU A 108 -15.28 10.04 -4.35
C LEU A 108 -15.65 10.26 -5.83
N ILE A 109 -14.69 10.12 -6.75
CA ILE A 109 -14.94 10.25 -8.20
C ILE A 109 -15.93 9.19 -8.68
N THR A 110 -15.72 7.94 -8.28
CA THR A 110 -16.57 6.81 -8.68
C THR A 110 -18.00 6.98 -8.15
N SER A 111 -18.16 7.31 -6.87
CA SER A 111 -19.47 7.52 -6.25
C SER A 111 -20.22 8.72 -6.83
N VAL A 112 -19.53 9.79 -7.23
CA VAL A 112 -20.18 10.91 -7.92
C VAL A 112 -20.71 10.47 -9.29
N PHE A 113 -19.94 9.67 -10.03
CA PHE A 113 -20.34 9.18 -11.35
C PHE A 113 -21.55 8.25 -11.29
N PHE A 114 -21.60 7.35 -10.30
CA PHE A 114 -22.66 6.34 -10.14
C PHE A 114 -23.78 6.75 -9.16
N ARG A 115 -23.84 8.02 -8.76
CA ARG A 115 -24.79 8.50 -7.74
C ARG A 115 -26.26 8.23 -8.08
N GLY A 116 -26.61 8.22 -9.37
CA GLY A 116 -27.99 8.00 -9.83
C GLY A 116 -28.42 6.53 -9.92
N GLU A 117 -27.51 5.59 -9.73
CA GLU A 117 -27.73 4.15 -9.97
C GLU A 117 -27.70 3.30 -8.69
N VAL A 118 -27.69 3.96 -7.52
CA VAL A 118 -27.59 3.29 -6.22
C VAL A 118 -28.89 2.54 -5.92
N ILE A 119 -28.80 1.22 -5.71
CA ILE A 119 -29.96 0.33 -5.58
C ILE A 119 -30.36 0.17 -4.11
N THR A 120 -29.42 -0.32 -3.29
CA THR A 120 -29.61 -0.61 -1.85
C THR A 120 -28.24 -0.50 -1.17
N GLN A 121 -28.20 -0.19 0.13
CA GLN A 121 -26.95 0.02 0.88
C GLN A 121 -26.88 -0.84 2.14
N ASP A 122 -27.44 -2.05 2.15
CA ASP A 122 -27.53 -2.88 3.36
C ASP A 122 -26.15 -3.20 3.95
N LEU A 123 -25.15 -3.48 3.09
CA LEU A 123 -23.76 -3.67 3.51
C LEU A 123 -23.15 -2.44 4.20
N LEU A 124 -23.59 -1.23 3.86
CA LEU A 124 -23.11 0.03 4.43
C LEU A 124 -23.89 0.42 5.69
N LEU A 125 -25.20 0.12 5.71
CA LEU A 125 -26.14 0.58 6.73
C LEU A 125 -26.26 -0.35 7.94
N SER A 126 -25.92 -1.63 7.79
CA SER A 126 -25.94 -2.62 8.89
C SER A 126 -24.60 -3.33 9.12
N PRO A 127 -23.49 -2.60 9.33
CA PRO A 127 -22.22 -3.22 9.62
C PRO A 127 -22.23 -3.91 11.00
N PRO A 128 -21.48 -5.03 11.18
CA PRO A 128 -21.24 -5.60 12.50
C PRO A 128 -20.64 -4.59 13.49
N PRO A 129 -20.77 -4.82 14.81
CA PRO A 129 -20.14 -3.99 15.83
C PRO A 129 -18.63 -3.82 15.63
N VAL A 130 -18.11 -2.62 15.91
CA VAL A 130 -16.68 -2.27 15.79
C VAL A 130 -15.77 -3.23 16.57
N SER A 131 -16.23 -3.76 17.71
CA SER A 131 -15.48 -4.72 18.52
C SER A 131 -15.20 -6.04 17.78
N ILE A 132 -16.13 -6.50 16.94
CA ILE A 132 -15.94 -7.71 16.13
C ILE A 132 -14.88 -7.45 15.07
N PHE A 133 -14.95 -6.29 14.39
CA PHE A 133 -13.93 -5.89 13.42
C PHE A 133 -12.53 -5.82 14.05
N PHE A 134 -12.40 -5.29 15.27
CA PHE A 134 -11.13 -5.29 15.99
C PHE A 134 -10.57 -6.70 16.20
N LEU A 135 -11.39 -7.65 16.65
CA LEU A 135 -10.95 -9.04 16.87
C LEU A 135 -10.52 -9.71 15.56
N VAL A 136 -11.28 -9.46 14.48
CA VAL A 136 -10.93 -9.94 13.13
C VAL A 136 -9.61 -9.32 12.66
N ALA A 137 -9.42 -8.02 12.86
CA ALA A 137 -8.19 -7.32 12.51
C ALA A 137 -6.98 -7.84 13.30
N LEU A 138 -7.14 -8.11 14.60
CA LEU A 138 -6.10 -8.74 15.41
C LEU A 138 -5.71 -10.11 14.85
N ALA A 139 -6.69 -10.98 14.58
CA ALA A 139 -6.44 -12.31 14.04
C ALA A 139 -5.80 -12.26 12.64
N ALA A 140 -6.29 -11.38 11.77
CA ALA A 140 -5.75 -11.17 10.42
C ALA A 140 -4.30 -10.65 10.47
N GLY A 141 -4.01 -9.70 11.35
CA GLY A 141 -2.65 -9.17 11.54
C GLY A 141 -1.68 -10.21 12.10
N LEU A 142 -2.11 -11.06 13.04
CA LEU A 142 -1.30 -12.15 13.56
C LEU A 142 -0.96 -13.14 12.44
N GLY A 143 -1.97 -13.56 11.68
CA GLY A 143 -1.79 -14.45 10.53
C GLY A 143 -0.88 -13.84 9.47
N ALA A 144 -1.08 -12.55 9.14
CA ALA A 144 -0.30 -11.87 8.11
C ALA A 144 1.17 -11.75 8.48
N ALA A 145 1.47 -11.27 9.68
CA ALA A 145 2.86 -11.17 10.14
C ALA A 145 3.50 -12.54 10.32
N PHE A 146 2.77 -13.53 10.83
CA PHE A 146 3.30 -14.89 11.01
C PHE A 146 3.65 -15.54 9.67
N SER A 147 2.74 -15.48 8.69
CA SER A 147 2.99 -15.96 7.32
C SER A 147 4.08 -15.15 6.62
N TRP A 148 4.25 -13.87 6.94
CA TRP A 148 5.33 -13.05 6.39
C TRP A 148 6.72 -13.52 6.86
N VAL A 149 6.83 -13.87 8.14
CA VAL A 149 8.07 -14.42 8.70
C VAL A 149 8.30 -15.85 8.19
N LYS A 150 7.24 -16.65 8.10
CA LYS A 150 7.27 -18.03 7.60
C LYS A 150 6.90 -18.08 6.11
N GLN A 151 7.84 -17.66 5.26
CA GLN A 151 7.66 -17.57 3.80
C GLN A 151 7.18 -18.86 3.11
N ASP A 152 7.32 -20.02 3.77
CA ASP A 152 6.84 -21.32 3.28
C ASP A 152 5.30 -21.50 3.40
N LEU A 153 4.63 -20.60 4.11
CA LEU A 153 3.17 -20.58 4.23
C LEU A 153 2.56 -19.72 3.11
N SER A 154 1.41 -20.13 2.57
CA SER A 154 0.70 -19.36 1.54
C SER A 154 0.39 -17.94 2.04
N SER A 155 1.13 -16.96 1.52
CA SER A 155 1.02 -15.54 1.86
C SER A 155 -0.30 -14.91 1.40
N LEU A 156 -1.06 -15.61 0.54
CA LEU A 156 -2.32 -15.13 -0.01
C LEU A 156 -3.42 -15.03 1.05
N LEU A 157 -3.59 -16.06 1.89
CA LEU A 157 -4.75 -16.15 2.79
C LEU A 157 -4.83 -15.00 3.81
N PRO A 158 -3.75 -14.63 4.53
CA PRO A 158 -3.80 -13.47 5.42
C PRO A 158 -3.86 -12.13 4.65
N GLY A 159 -3.28 -12.09 3.45
CA GLY A 159 -3.36 -10.93 2.55
C GLY A 159 -4.80 -10.56 2.22
N VAL A 160 -5.61 -11.56 1.83
CA VAL A 160 -7.04 -11.40 1.59
C VAL A 160 -7.75 -10.89 2.84
N ALA A 161 -7.54 -11.53 3.99
CA ALA A 161 -8.22 -11.17 5.24
C ALA A 161 -7.93 -9.73 5.69
N VAL A 162 -6.71 -9.23 5.46
CA VAL A 162 -6.35 -7.86 5.80
C VAL A 162 -6.92 -6.85 4.80
N SER A 163 -6.87 -7.12 3.50
CA SER A 163 -7.46 -6.22 2.51
C SER A 163 -8.98 -6.09 2.69
N VAL A 164 -9.65 -7.17 3.12
CA VAL A 164 -11.06 -7.17 3.52
C VAL A 164 -11.35 -6.16 4.64
N ALA A 165 -10.42 -6.00 5.57
CA ALA A 165 -10.59 -5.13 6.73
C ALA A 165 -10.30 -3.64 6.45
N LEU A 166 -9.67 -3.27 5.33
CA LEU A 166 -9.14 -1.91 5.13
C LEU A 166 -9.79 -1.14 3.97
N ILE A 167 -9.83 -1.74 2.78
CA ILE A 167 -10.28 -1.03 1.56
C ILE A 167 -11.77 -0.68 1.60
N PRO A 168 -12.69 -1.57 2.03
CA PRO A 168 -14.11 -1.24 2.04
C PRO A 168 -14.50 -0.19 3.06
N PRO A 169 -14.05 -0.22 4.33
CA PRO A 169 -14.32 0.87 5.26
C PRO A 169 -13.83 2.20 4.71
N LEU A 170 -12.65 2.24 4.09
CA LEU A 170 -12.12 3.46 3.51
C LEU A 170 -12.91 3.94 2.27
N SER A 171 -13.40 3.01 1.45
CA SER A 171 -14.31 3.32 0.34
C SER A 171 -15.66 3.83 0.86
N ALA A 172 -16.20 3.21 1.92
CA ALA A 172 -17.43 3.64 2.57
C ALA A 172 -17.33 5.06 3.14
N VAL A 173 -16.14 5.51 3.60
CA VAL A 173 -15.91 6.93 3.96
C VAL A 173 -16.21 7.85 2.77
N GLY A 174 -15.65 7.56 1.59
CA GLY A 174 -15.87 8.37 0.39
C GLY A 174 -17.31 8.32 -0.11
N ILE A 175 -17.95 7.14 -0.06
CA ILE A 175 -19.38 6.98 -0.41
C ILE A 175 -20.25 7.84 0.50
N GLY A 176 -20.04 7.79 1.83
CA GLY A 176 -20.81 8.58 2.79
C GLY A 176 -20.69 10.09 2.55
N VAL A 177 -19.49 10.57 2.20
CA VAL A 177 -19.29 11.99 1.86
C VAL A 177 -20.11 12.40 0.63
N VAL A 178 -20.14 11.58 -0.42
CA VAL A 178 -20.92 11.89 -1.64
C VAL A 178 -22.43 11.86 -1.39
N HIS A 179 -22.88 11.02 -0.46
CA HIS A 179 -24.29 10.89 -0.09
C HIS A 179 -24.72 11.84 1.03
N ASN A 180 -23.84 12.73 1.52
CA ASN A 180 -24.06 13.57 2.69
C ASN A 180 -24.42 12.79 3.97
N ASP A 181 -24.00 11.52 4.06
CA ASP A 181 -24.14 10.70 5.26
C ASP A 181 -22.84 10.76 6.09
N PHE A 182 -22.76 11.78 6.94
CA PHE A 182 -21.63 11.97 7.84
C PHE A 182 -21.50 10.85 8.88
N MET A 183 -22.61 10.22 9.28
CA MET A 183 -22.59 9.13 10.26
C MET A 183 -21.96 7.89 9.64
N LEU A 184 -22.34 7.54 8.40
CA LEU A 184 -21.70 6.48 7.64
C LEU A 184 -20.19 6.73 7.51
N SER A 185 -19.79 7.93 7.10
CA SER A 185 -18.37 8.26 6.95
C SER A 185 -17.59 8.16 8.26
N LEU A 186 -18.12 8.66 9.38
CA LEU A 186 -17.44 8.60 10.67
C LEU A 186 -17.35 7.16 11.22
N ASN A 187 -18.41 6.37 11.08
CA ASN A 187 -18.43 4.97 11.49
C ASN A 187 -17.43 4.15 10.65
N ALA A 188 -17.44 4.34 9.33
CA ALA A 188 -16.52 3.66 8.43
C ALA A 188 -15.06 4.04 8.69
N LEU A 189 -14.78 5.32 8.96
CA LEU A 189 -13.46 5.79 9.35
C LEU A 189 -12.99 5.17 10.68
N THR A 190 -13.90 5.04 11.65
CA THR A 190 -13.62 4.40 12.93
C THR A 190 -13.25 2.93 12.74
N ILE A 191 -14.02 2.18 11.92
CA ILE A 191 -13.72 0.79 11.57
C ILE A 191 -12.36 0.68 10.88
N PHE A 192 -12.07 1.56 9.91
CA PHE A 192 -10.78 1.62 9.24
C PHE A 192 -9.62 1.80 10.24
N LEU A 193 -9.72 2.78 11.15
CA LEU A 193 -8.67 3.06 12.12
C LEU A 193 -8.47 1.90 13.10
N VAL A 194 -9.55 1.35 13.63
CA VAL A 194 -9.51 0.19 14.53
C VAL A 194 -8.85 -1.01 13.86
N ASN A 195 -9.16 -1.25 12.58
CA ASN A 195 -8.55 -2.34 11.83
C ASN A 195 -7.06 -2.07 11.55
N LEU A 196 -6.72 -0.85 11.13
CA LEU A 196 -5.34 -0.42 10.91
C LEU A 196 -4.48 -0.63 12.18
N PHE A 197 -4.96 -0.17 13.33
CA PHE A 197 -4.27 -0.35 14.61
C PHE A 197 -4.21 -1.81 15.05
N GLY A 198 -5.31 -2.57 14.89
CA GLY A 198 -5.35 -3.99 15.25
C GLY A 198 -4.34 -4.82 14.44
N ILE A 199 -4.31 -4.62 13.12
CA ILE A 199 -3.36 -5.31 12.24
C ILE A 199 -1.92 -4.91 12.58
N GLY A 200 -1.65 -3.61 12.71
CA GLY A 200 -0.31 -3.11 13.02
C GLY A 200 0.19 -3.58 14.39
N PHE A 201 -0.67 -3.56 15.41
CA PHE A 201 -0.32 -4.04 16.74
C PHE A 201 0.00 -5.54 16.74
N SER A 202 -0.85 -6.36 16.11
CA SER A 202 -0.58 -7.80 15.98
C SER A 202 0.72 -8.09 15.24
N ALA A 203 1.01 -7.34 14.17
CA ALA A 203 2.26 -7.50 13.44
C ALA A 203 3.48 -7.13 14.29
N LEU A 204 3.41 -6.03 15.04
CA LEU A 204 4.43 -5.62 16.01
C LEU A 204 4.70 -6.71 17.05
N VAL A 205 3.65 -7.34 17.59
CA VAL A 205 3.78 -8.45 18.55
C VAL A 205 4.53 -9.62 17.90
N ILE A 206 4.10 -10.06 16.71
CA ILE A 206 4.74 -11.18 16.01
C ILE A 206 6.21 -10.87 15.71
N PHE A 207 6.52 -9.73 15.11
CA PHE A 207 7.89 -9.38 14.77
C PHE A 207 8.79 -9.26 16.01
N SER A 208 8.25 -8.77 17.12
CA SER A 208 8.96 -8.72 18.41
C SER A 208 9.23 -10.13 18.95
N LEU A 209 8.24 -11.04 18.89
CA LEU A 209 8.40 -12.44 19.31
C LEU A 209 9.44 -13.19 18.48
N PHE A 210 9.52 -12.91 17.18
CA PHE A 210 10.55 -13.49 16.31
C PHE A 210 11.92 -12.81 16.46
N GLY A 211 12.06 -11.76 17.28
CA GLY A 211 13.36 -11.16 17.63
C GLY A 211 13.94 -10.23 16.56
N PHE A 212 13.11 -9.60 15.74
CA PHE A 212 13.57 -8.71 14.66
C PHE A 212 14.27 -7.43 15.15
N SER A 213 14.14 -7.06 16.44
CA SER A 213 14.73 -5.83 16.99
C SER A 213 16.24 -5.69 16.79
N ARG A 214 16.96 -6.79 16.50
CA ARG A 214 18.41 -6.78 16.23
C ARG A 214 18.78 -6.34 14.81
N LEU A 215 17.80 -6.13 13.92
CA LEU A 215 18.00 -5.83 12.50
C LEU A 215 18.01 -4.34 12.16
N GLN A 216 18.02 -3.44 13.15
CA GLN A 216 18.00 -1.99 12.94
C GLN A 216 19.02 -1.51 11.88
N ASN A 217 20.29 -1.92 12.01
CA ASN A 217 21.36 -1.55 11.08
C ASN A 217 21.16 -2.11 9.66
N VAL A 218 20.46 -3.24 9.52
CA VAL A 218 20.16 -3.85 8.22
C VAL A 218 19.02 -3.07 7.56
N GLU A 219 17.97 -2.77 8.31
CA GLU A 219 16.84 -1.96 7.84
C GLU A 219 17.29 -0.57 7.41
N GLU A 220 18.13 0.10 8.19
CA GLU A 220 18.66 1.43 7.86
C GLU A 220 19.39 1.43 6.51
N LYS A 221 20.26 0.44 6.27
CA LYS A 221 20.96 0.30 4.99
C LYS A 221 20.00 0.08 3.82
N LEU A 222 18.94 -0.70 4.02
CA LEU A 222 17.95 -0.97 2.98
C LEU A 222 17.13 0.27 2.62
N ILE A 223 16.71 1.05 3.62
CA ILE A 223 16.01 2.33 3.42
C ILE A 223 16.90 3.37 2.72
N VAL A 224 18.17 3.46 3.11
CA VAL A 224 19.14 4.35 2.45
C VAL A 224 19.34 3.94 1.00
N ASN A 225 19.53 2.64 0.71
CA ASN A 225 19.70 2.16 -0.66
C ASN A 225 18.46 2.43 -1.53
N GLU A 226 17.26 2.21 -1.00
CA GLU A 226 16.03 2.59 -1.70
C GLU A 226 15.96 4.11 -1.98
N THR A 227 16.37 4.93 -1.02
CA THR A 227 16.40 6.39 -1.19
C THR A 227 17.40 6.79 -2.28
N VAL A 228 18.57 6.14 -2.33
CA VAL A 228 19.54 6.34 -3.41
C VAL A 228 18.95 5.93 -4.77
N ASP A 229 18.32 4.75 -4.86
CA ASP A 229 17.70 4.27 -6.10
C ASP A 229 16.62 5.21 -6.61
N THR A 230 15.76 5.70 -5.71
CA THR A 230 14.70 6.67 -6.07
C THR A 230 15.27 7.99 -6.55
N LEU A 231 16.32 8.52 -5.91
CA LEU A 231 17.01 9.73 -6.35
C LEU A 231 17.71 9.56 -7.70
N VAL A 232 18.33 8.39 -7.95
CA VAL A 232 18.94 8.07 -9.24
C VAL A 232 17.88 8.02 -10.35
N ARG A 233 16.73 7.38 -10.10
CA ARG A 233 15.60 7.36 -11.03
C ARG A 233 15.05 8.76 -11.30
N GLN A 234 14.92 9.60 -10.27
CA GLN A 234 14.48 11.00 -10.42
C GLN A 234 15.47 11.82 -11.25
N LYS A 235 16.77 11.70 -10.97
CA LYS A 235 17.84 12.35 -11.74
C LYS A 235 17.80 11.96 -13.22
N ALA A 236 17.59 10.68 -13.52
CA ALA A 236 17.46 10.21 -14.90
C ALA A 236 16.24 10.80 -15.62
N LYS A 237 15.07 10.86 -14.96
CA LYS A 237 13.86 11.51 -15.50
C LYS A 237 14.10 13.00 -15.80
N LEU A 238 14.75 13.72 -14.87
CA LEU A 238 15.09 15.13 -15.04
C LEU A 238 16.11 15.36 -16.17
N GLN A 239 17.10 14.47 -16.33
CA GLN A 239 18.05 14.53 -17.45
C GLN A 239 17.36 14.31 -18.79
N LYS A 240 16.42 13.35 -18.88
CA LYS A 240 15.60 13.15 -20.08
C LYS A 240 14.77 14.39 -20.42
N SER A 241 14.10 14.99 -19.42
CA SER A 241 13.33 16.22 -19.61
C SER A 241 14.22 17.40 -20.05
N LYS A 242 15.43 17.56 -19.48
CA LYS A 242 16.40 18.56 -19.95
C LYS A 242 16.81 18.33 -21.41
N GLY A 243 16.97 17.09 -21.85
CA GLY A 243 17.22 16.76 -23.24
C GLY A 243 16.08 17.19 -24.16
N GLN A 244 14.83 16.94 -23.74
CA GLN A 244 13.64 17.38 -24.48
C GLN A 244 13.54 18.91 -24.56
N ILE A 245 13.85 19.63 -23.47
CA ILE A 245 13.87 21.10 -23.45
C ILE A 245 14.88 21.64 -24.47
N LYS A 246 16.11 21.10 -24.50
CA LYS A 246 17.13 21.50 -25.48
C LYS A 246 16.70 21.26 -26.93
N GLU A 247 15.98 20.17 -27.19
CA GLU A 247 15.44 19.91 -28.52
C GLU A 247 14.38 20.93 -28.93
N VAL A 248 13.50 21.31 -28.00
CA VAL A 248 12.49 22.36 -28.24
C VAL A 248 13.17 23.71 -28.47
N GLU A 249 14.18 24.07 -27.69
CA GLU A 249 14.97 25.31 -27.87
C GLU A 249 15.64 25.35 -29.26
N ARG A 250 16.23 24.24 -29.71
CA ARG A 250 16.82 24.14 -31.05
C ARG A 250 15.79 24.37 -32.16
N LYS A 251 14.62 23.71 -32.05
CA LYS A 251 13.52 23.90 -33.02
C LYS A 251 13.00 25.34 -33.00
N LEU A 252 12.97 25.98 -31.83
CA LEU A 252 12.55 27.37 -31.69
C LEU A 252 13.51 28.32 -32.43
N GLU A 253 14.82 28.13 -32.28
CA GLU A 253 15.82 28.95 -32.99
C GLU A 253 15.76 28.73 -34.51
N GLU A 254 15.63 27.49 -34.99
CA GLU A 254 15.44 27.20 -36.42
C GLU A 254 14.20 27.91 -36.99
N VAL A 255 13.10 27.94 -36.24
CA VAL A 255 11.88 28.65 -36.65
C VAL A 255 12.11 30.16 -36.66
N LYS A 256 12.79 30.72 -35.67
CA LYS A 256 13.12 32.17 -35.64
C LYS A 256 13.98 32.58 -36.82
N GLU A 257 14.97 31.76 -37.21
CA GLU A 257 15.81 32.02 -38.39
C GLU A 257 14.96 32.02 -39.67
N LYS A 258 14.11 31.01 -39.86
CA LYS A 258 13.20 30.96 -41.02
C LYS A 258 12.23 32.14 -41.09
N VAL A 259 11.75 32.62 -39.93
CA VAL A 259 10.90 33.82 -39.87
C VAL A 259 11.68 35.05 -40.35
N LYS A 260 12.91 35.24 -39.86
CA LYS A 260 13.79 36.34 -40.30
C LYS A 260 14.10 36.28 -41.80
N GLU A 261 14.40 35.11 -42.33
CA GLU A 261 14.65 34.93 -43.78
C GLU A 261 13.42 35.27 -44.63
N ASN A 262 12.22 34.86 -44.20
CA ASN A 262 10.98 35.20 -44.90
C ASN A 262 10.65 36.69 -44.84
N GLU A 263 10.92 37.37 -43.72
CA GLU A 263 10.74 38.81 -43.59
C GLU A 263 11.65 39.60 -44.54
N LEU A 264 12.92 39.18 -44.67
CA LEU A 264 13.87 39.78 -45.61
C LEU A 264 13.46 39.57 -47.07
N ARG A 265 12.96 38.39 -47.42
CA ARG A 265 12.52 38.07 -48.79
C ARG A 265 11.25 38.78 -49.23
N ASN A 266 10.44 39.30 -48.30
CA ASN A 266 9.23 40.06 -48.59
C ASN A 266 9.48 41.59 -48.67
N GLN A 267 10.73 42.04 -48.49
CA GLN A 267 11.13 43.45 -48.60
C GLN A 267 11.86 43.78 -49.92
N GLU A 268 12.16 42.77 -50.75
CA GLU A 268 12.65 42.88 -52.13
C GLU A 268 11.50 42.80 -53.13
#